data_AF-A0A924W4I4-F1
#
_entry.id   AF-A0A924W4I4-F1
#
_cell.length_a   1.000
_cell.length_b   1.000
_cell.length_c   1.000
_cell.angle_alpha   90.00
_cell.angle_beta   90.00
_cell.angle_gamma   90.00
#
_symmetry.space_group_name_H-M   'P 1'
#
loop_
_entity.id
_entity.type
_entity.pdbx_description
1 polymer ?
#
loop_
_entity_poly.entity_id
_entity_poly.type
_entity_poly.pdbx_seq_one_letter_code
_entity_poly.pdbx_strand_id
1 'polypeptide(L)'
;MIPERKILQIIPAEGWLAVYELGTGDVSDLRTKALVCWALVEEMSETSVAGLDADQAAGIKEAGKFVGYARVGESLTRFRK
;
A
#
# COMPACT_ATOMS: atom_id res chain seq x y z
N MET A 1 21.48 -4.64 13.31
CA MET A 1 20.55 -5.70 12.88
C MET A 1 19.62 -5.12 11.85
N ILE A 2 19.47 -5.77 10.70
CA ILE A 2 18.38 -5.45 9.78
C ILE A 2 17.14 -6.12 10.38
N PRO A 3 16.04 -5.40 10.65
CA PRO A 3 14.82 -6.05 11.12
C PRO A 3 14.39 -7.14 10.14
N GLU A 4 14.24 -8.35 10.66
CA GLU A 4 13.73 -9.47 9.89
C GLU A 4 12.21 -9.32 9.81
N ARG A 5 11.71 -9.15 8.58
CA ARG A 5 10.29 -9.05 8.29
C ARG A 5 9.79 -10.41 7.82
N LYS A 6 8.87 -11.02 8.57
CA LYS A 6 8.31 -12.34 8.27
C LYS A 6 6.86 -12.23 7.83
N ILE A 7 6.49 -12.92 6.76
CA ILE A 7 5.08 -13.05 6.33
C ILE A 7 4.49 -14.27 7.05
N LEU A 8 3.46 -14.04 7.85
CA LEU A 8 2.73 -15.08 8.60
C LEU A 8 1.56 -15.64 7.80
N GLN A 9 0.86 -14.80 7.05
CA GLN A 9 -0.32 -15.19 6.26
C GLN A 9 -0.47 -14.27 5.04
N ILE A 10 -1.00 -14.81 3.95
CA ILE A 10 -1.38 -14.06 2.75
C ILE A 10 -2.86 -14.33 2.46
N ILE A 11 -3.64 -13.29 2.19
CA ILE A 11 -5.03 -13.39 1.73
C ILE A 11 -5.23 -12.52 0.47
N PRO A 12 -6.10 -12.93 -0.48
CA PRO A 12 -6.41 -12.10 -1.64
C PRO A 12 -6.97 -10.73 -1.24
N ALA A 13 -6.61 -9.68 -1.98
CA ALA A 13 -7.04 -8.31 -1.73
C ALA A 13 -8.03 -7.81 -2.81
N GLU A 14 -8.93 -8.69 -3.26
CA GLU A 14 -9.87 -8.36 -4.34
C GLU A 14 -10.71 -7.12 -4.01
N GLY A 15 -10.82 -6.22 -4.98
CA GLY A 15 -11.56 -4.96 -4.85
C GLY A 15 -10.88 -3.92 -3.95
N TRP A 16 -9.59 -4.08 -3.61
CA TRP A 16 -8.81 -3.08 -2.90
C TRP A 16 -7.75 -2.42 -3.79
N LEU A 17 -7.47 -1.16 -3.47
CA LEU A 17 -6.49 -0.31 -4.13
C LEU A 17 -5.54 0.27 -3.09
N ALA A 18 -4.25 0.32 -3.41
CA ALA A 18 -3.27 1.16 -2.72
C ALA A 18 -3.31 2.57 -3.32
N VAL A 19 -3.35 3.59 -2.47
CA VAL A 19 -3.45 5.00 -2.86
C VAL A 19 -2.11 5.67 -2.59
N TYR A 20 -1.62 6.36 -3.61
CA TYR A 20 -0.35 7.06 -3.60
C TYR A 20 -0.57 8.52 -3.96
N GLU A 21 0.08 9.41 -3.23
CA GLU A 21 0.18 10.82 -3.58
C GLU A 21 1.45 11.02 -4.41
N LEU A 22 1.28 11.40 -5.67
CA LEU A 22 2.34 11.92 -6.52
C LEU A 22 2.20 13.44 -6.60
N GLY A 23 3.21 14.14 -6.11
CA GLY A 23 3.25 15.60 -6.19
C GLY A 23 4.56 16.13 -5.64
N THR A 24 5.14 17.08 -6.36
CA THR A 24 6.21 17.95 -5.87
C THR A 24 5.67 19.38 -5.94
N GLY A 25 5.22 19.94 -4.82
CA GLY A 25 4.65 21.30 -4.74
C GLY A 25 3.14 21.34 -4.51
N ASP A 26 2.47 22.34 -5.09
CA ASP A 26 1.07 22.74 -4.76
C ASP A 26 -0.03 21.91 -5.46
N VAL A 27 0.32 20.89 -6.25
CA VAL A 27 -0.67 20.02 -6.94
C VAL A 27 -0.48 18.58 -6.45
N SER A 28 -1.44 18.09 -5.67
CA SER A 28 -1.52 16.68 -5.29
C SER A 28 -2.28 15.87 -6.35
N ASP A 29 -1.59 14.90 -6.97
CA ASP A 29 -2.20 13.90 -7.85
C ASP A 29 -2.30 12.57 -7.10
N LEU A 30 -3.53 12.11 -6.83
CA LEU A 30 -3.75 10.82 -6.21
C LEU A 30 -3.82 9.74 -7.28
N ARG A 31 -2.93 8.76 -7.19
CA ARG A 31 -2.94 7.58 -8.05
C ARG A 31 -3.28 6.34 -7.25
N THR A 32 -3.91 5.39 -7.92
CA THR A 32 -4.28 4.10 -7.33
C THR A 32 -3.61 2.96 -8.07
N LYS A 33 -3.20 1.93 -7.33
CA LYS A 33 -2.77 0.64 -7.88
C LYS A 33 -3.60 -0.48 -7.29
N ALA A 34 -3.87 -1.50 -8.09
CA ALA A 34 -4.54 -2.70 -7.61
C ALA A 34 -3.66 -3.44 -6.59
N LEU A 35 -4.27 -3.81 -5.47
CA LEU A 35 -3.65 -4.69 -4.49
C LEU A 35 -3.73 -6.14 -4.98
N VAL A 36 -2.61 -6.86 -4.87
CA VAL A 36 -2.54 -8.29 -5.17
C VAL A 36 -3.02 -9.08 -3.95
N CYS A 37 -2.50 -8.75 -2.77
CA CYS A 37 -2.83 -9.45 -1.54
C CYS A 37 -2.63 -8.58 -0.29
N TRP A 38 -3.25 -9.02 0.80
CA TRP A 38 -2.91 -8.60 2.15
C TRP A 38 -1.97 -9.64 2.76
N ALA A 39 -0.92 -9.15 3.41
CA ALA A 39 0.00 -9.96 4.18
C ALA A 39 -0.14 -9.61 5.67
N LEU A 40 -0.32 -10.62 6.51
CA LEU A 40 -0.06 -10.51 7.93
C LEU A 40 1.45 -10.63 8.11
N VAL A 41 2.07 -9.61 8.69
CA VAL A 41 3.51 -9.48 8.81
C VAL A 41 3.91 -9.36 10.26
N GLU A 42 4.95 -10.07 10.64
CA GLU A 42 5.64 -9.90 11.92
C GLU A 42 6.98 -9.19 11.70
N GLU A 43 7.19 -8.08 12.40
CA GLU A 43 8.45 -7.31 12.39
C GLU A 43 8.74 -6.83 13.81
N MET A 44 9.95 -7.11 14.32
CA MET A 44 10.36 -6.75 15.68
C MET A 44 9.37 -7.20 16.80
N SER A 45 8.69 -8.34 16.61
CA SER A 45 7.64 -8.87 17.51
C SER A 45 6.29 -8.12 17.47
N GLU A 46 6.11 -7.18 16.54
CA GLU A 46 4.82 -6.55 16.27
C GLU A 46 4.18 -7.19 15.03
N THR A 47 2.87 -7.48 15.12
CA THR A 47 2.10 -8.00 14.00
C THR A 47 1.29 -6.88 13.34
N SER A 48 1.44 -6.70 12.04
CA SER A 48 0.72 -5.70 11.24
C SER A 48 0.17 -6.30 9.96
N VAL A 49 -0.82 -5.64 9.36
CA VAL A 49 -1.35 -6.01 8.04
C VAL A 49 -0.82 -5.04 7.01
N ALA A 50 -0.16 -5.56 5.98
CA ALA A 50 0.37 -4.78 4.87
C ALA A 50 -0.27 -5.22 3.56
N GLY A 51 -0.66 -4.27 2.72
CA GLY A 51 -1.09 -4.53 1.36
C GLY A 51 0.11 -4.55 0.42
N LEU A 52 0.13 -5.52 -0.48
CA LEU A 52 1.16 -5.63 -1.53
C LEU A 52 0.53 -5.36 -2.89
N ASP A 53 0.94 -4.29 -3.55
CA ASP A 53 0.64 -4.06 -4.96
C ASP A 53 1.69 -4.71 -5.87
N ALA A 54 1.42 -4.73 -7.18
CA ALA A 54 2.25 -5.40 -8.17
C ALA A 54 3.69 -4.84 -8.25
N ASP A 55 3.89 -3.54 -8.04
CA ASP A 55 5.21 -2.93 -8.14
C ASP A 55 6.06 -3.28 -6.91
N GLN A 56 5.46 -3.25 -5.72
CA GLN A 56 6.13 -3.72 -4.50
C GLN A 56 6.49 -5.21 -4.58
N ALA A 57 5.57 -6.04 -5.10
CA ALA A 57 5.83 -7.47 -5.31
C ALA A 57 6.95 -7.71 -6.34
N ALA A 58 7.06 -6.85 -7.35
CA ALA A 58 8.13 -6.88 -8.36
C ALA A 58 9.44 -6.23 -7.90
N GLY A 59 9.50 -5.65 -6.69
CA GLY A 59 10.67 -4.95 -6.17
C GLY A 59 10.94 -3.59 -6.84
N ILE A 60 9.93 -3.04 -7.54
CA ILE A 60 10.00 -1.73 -8.17
C ILE A 60 9.75 -0.66 -7.12
N LYS A 61 10.65 0.33 -7.02
CA LYS A 61 10.45 1.46 -6.10
C LYS A 61 9.27 2.30 -6.58
N GLU A 62 8.28 2.44 -5.70
CA GLU A 62 7.14 3.35 -5.80
C GLU A 62 7.59 4.80 -6.09
N ALA A 63 6.91 5.47 -7.03
CA ALA A 63 7.20 6.86 -7.42
C ALA A 63 6.43 7.90 -6.57
N GLY A 64 5.64 7.46 -5.59
CA GLY A 64 4.77 8.33 -4.79
C GLY A 64 4.74 7.95 -3.32
N LYS A 65 4.18 8.85 -2.50
CA LYS A 65 4.00 8.62 -1.06
C LYS A 65 2.75 7.79 -0.83
N PHE A 66 2.88 6.66 -0.14
CA PHE A 66 1.72 5.87 0.28
C PHE A 66 0.85 6.66 1.27
N VAL A 67 -0.45 6.76 1.00
CA VAL A 67 -1.41 7.50 1.86
C VAL A 67 -2.51 6.62 2.43
N GLY A 68 -2.69 5.40 1.93
CA GLY A 68 -3.61 4.43 2.49
C GLY A 68 -4.22 3.50 1.45
N TYR A 69 -5.29 2.83 1.85
CA TYR A 69 -6.01 1.86 1.02
C TYR A 69 -7.46 2.28 0.82
N ALA A 70 -8.01 1.97 -0.35
CA ALA A 70 -9.38 2.27 -0.70
C ALA A 70 -10.04 1.06 -1.36
N ARG A 71 -11.36 0.96 -1.25
CA ARG A 71 -12.14 0.02 -2.08
C ARG A 71 -12.27 0.57 -3.50
N VAL A 72 -12.38 -0.33 -4.48
CA VAL A 72 -12.74 0.06 -5.86
C VAL A 72 -14.08 0.82 -5.83
N GLY A 73 -14.10 2.02 -6.42
CA GLY A 73 -15.27 2.90 -6.43
C GLY A 73 -15.43 3.79 -5.20
N GLU A 74 -14.57 3.67 -4.19
CA GLU A 74 -14.57 4.58 -3.03
C GLU A 74 -14.03 5.97 -3.41
N SER A 75 -14.64 7.02 -2.85
CA SER A 75 -14.14 8.38 -3.03
C SER A 75 -12.77 8.58 -2.38
N LEU A 76 -11.82 9.14 -3.13
CA LEU A 76 -10.47 9.39 -2.65
C LEU A 76 -10.32 10.74 -1.91
N THR A 77 -11.40 11.50 -1.73
CA THR A 77 -11.34 12.85 -1.12
C THR A 77 -10.73 12.81 0.29
N ARG A 78 -10.91 11.73 1.05
CA ARG A 78 -10.34 11.58 2.40
C ARG A 78 -8.80 11.55 2.45
N PHE A 79 -8.15 11.31 1.30
CA PHE A 79 -6.70 11.25 1.20
C PHE A 79 -6.08 12.58 0.75
N ARG A 80 -6.90 13.54 0.29
CA ARG A 80 -6.44 14.89 -0.04
C ARG A 80 -6.32 15.67 1.28
N LYS A 81 -5.11 16.15 1.57
CA LYS A 81 -4.85 17.06 2.70
C LYS A 81 -5.03 18.50 2.30
#